data_AF-A0A954BDT4-F1
#
_entry.id   AF-A0A954BDT4-F1
#
_cell.length_a   1.000
_cell.length_b   1.000
_cell.length_c   1.000
_cell.angle_alpha   90.00
_cell.angle_beta   90.00
_cell.angle_gamma   90.00
#
_symmetry.space_group_name_H-M   'P 1'
#
loop_
_entity.id
_entity.type
_entity.pdbx_description
1 polymer ?
#
loop_
_entity_poly.entity_id
_entity_poly.type
_entity_poly.pdbx_seq_one_letter_code
_entity_poly.pdbx_strand_id
1 'polypeptide(L)' 'QFTKQNPVFYWRSRIDNGFNAFYHDVATGSVKKGAWTVFWVGETDFAKIAPIVDQVAALPASFKA' A
#
# COMPACT_ATOMS: atom_id res chain seq x y z
N GLN A 1 -1.30 -17.84 -0.36
CA GLN A 1 -0.88 -18.37 0.96
C GLN A 1 -0.55 -17.24 1.94
N PHE A 2 0.20 -16.21 1.53
CA PHE A 2 0.55 -15.07 2.38
C PHE A 2 -0.66 -14.33 3.00
N THR A 3 -1.66 -13.98 2.20
CA THR A 3 -2.87 -13.25 2.67
C THR A 3 -3.72 -14.05 3.65
N LYS A 4 -3.62 -15.38 3.65
CA LYS A 4 -4.30 -16.24 4.64
C LYS A 4 -3.62 -16.20 6.01
N GLN A 5 -2.30 -15.97 6.04
CA GLN A 5 -1.50 -15.89 7.27
C GLN A 5 -1.36 -14.46 7.78
N ASN A 6 -1.50 -13.48 6.90
CA ASN A 6 -1.40 -12.05 7.18
C ASN A 6 -2.70 -11.39 6.72
N PRO A 7 -3.75 -11.40 7.56
CA PRO A 7 -5.05 -10.87 7.17
C PRO A 7 -5.03 -9.35 7.00
N VAL A 8 -4.08 -8.65 7.63
CA VAL A 8 -3.88 -7.20 7.53
C VAL A 8 -2.42 -6.90 7.23
N PHE A 9 -2.16 -6.20 6.13
CA PHE A 9 -0.82 -5.71 5.78
C PHE A 9 -0.89 -4.54 4.80
N TYR A 10 0.23 -3.82 4.70
CA TYR A 10 0.39 -2.61 3.90
C TYR A 10 1.63 -2.74 3.02
N TRP A 11 1.58 -2.17 1.82
CA TRP A 11 2.73 -2.04 0.95
C TRP A 11 2.63 -0.75 0.12
N ARG A 12 3.73 -0.40 -0.56
CA ARG A 12 3.74 0.72 -1.51
C ARG A 12 4.34 0.31 -2.83
N SER A 13 3.89 0.96 -3.89
CA SER A 13 4.36 0.79 -5.26
C SER A 13 4.57 2.15 -5.90
N ARG A 14 5.48 2.26 -6.87
CA ARG A 14 5.62 3.48 -7.67
C ARG A 14 4.35 3.70 -8.49
N ILE A 15 3.99 4.96 -8.73
CA ILE A 15 2.76 5.32 -9.46
C ILE A 15 2.73 4.81 -10.90
N ASP A 16 3.90 4.62 -11.50
CA ASP A 16 4.14 4.16 -12.88
C ASP A 16 4.36 2.65 -12.99
N ASN A 17 4.26 1.91 -11.88
CA ASN A 17 4.41 0.46 -11.90
C ASN A 17 3.22 -0.21 -12.61
N GLY A 18 3.51 -0.96 -13.70
CA GLY A 18 2.51 -1.68 -14.48
C GLY A 18 1.70 -2.72 -13.70
N PHE A 19 2.21 -3.21 -12.56
CA PHE A 19 1.48 -4.12 -11.68
C PHE A 19 0.41 -3.45 -10.81
N ASN A 20 0.28 -2.11 -10.84
CA ASN A 20 -0.69 -1.41 -10.02
C ASN A 20 -2.14 -1.84 -10.31
N ALA A 21 -2.47 -2.25 -11.54
CA ALA A 21 -3.78 -2.81 -11.86
C ALA A 21 -4.11 -4.05 -11.01
N PHE A 22 -3.16 -4.99 -10.93
CA PHE A 22 -3.30 -6.17 -10.07
C PHE A 22 -3.43 -5.79 -8.59
N TYR A 23 -2.65 -4.81 -8.12
CA TYR A 23 -2.76 -4.35 -6.73
C TYR A 23 -4.12 -3.71 -6.43
N HIS A 24 -4.72 -2.99 -7.37
CA HIS A 24 -6.07 -2.44 -7.21
C HIS A 24 -7.14 -3.54 -7.11
N ASP A 25 -6.99 -4.64 -7.85
CA ASP A 25 -7.95 -5.75 -7.82
C ASP A 25 -7.91 -6.55 -6.50
N VAL A 26 -6.74 -6.63 -5.86
CA VAL A 26 -6.55 -7.46 -4.65
C VAL A 26 -6.56 -6.68 -3.33
N ALA A 27 -6.36 -5.36 -3.36
CA ALA A 27 -6.33 -4.53 -2.16
C ALA A 27 -7.74 -4.22 -1.63
N THR A 28 -7.85 -4.05 -0.31
CA THR A 28 -9.06 -3.48 0.31
C THR A 28 -9.16 -1.98 0.01
N GLY A 29 -8.03 -1.30 -0.09
CA GLY A 29 -7.98 0.11 -0.49
C GLY A 29 -6.58 0.57 -0.88
N SER A 30 -6.52 1.77 -1.44
CA SER A 30 -5.27 2.41 -1.83
C SER A 30 -5.36 3.94 -1.76
N VAL A 31 -4.22 4.59 -1.56
CA VAL A 31 -4.09 6.05 -1.59
C VAL A 31 -2.79 6.44 -2.31
N LYS A 32 -2.88 7.44 -3.19
CA LYS A 32 -1.71 8.06 -3.82
C LYS A 32 -1.13 9.14 -2.91
N LYS A 33 0.17 9.09 -2.66
CA LYS A 33 0.90 10.10 -1.86
C LYS A 33 2.29 10.35 -2.46
N GLY A 34 2.45 11.51 -3.10
CA GLY A 34 3.66 11.84 -3.84
C GLY A 34 3.94 10.83 -4.96
N ALA A 35 5.15 10.27 -4.98
CA ALA A 35 5.60 9.30 -5.99
C ALA A 35 5.22 7.84 -5.67
N TRP A 36 4.35 7.60 -4.67
CA TRP A 36 3.94 6.27 -4.23
C TRP A 36 2.42 6.13 -4.22
N THR A 37 1.94 4.94 -4.56
CA THR A 37 0.62 4.46 -4.18
C THR A 37 0.80 3.49 -3.01
N VAL A 38 0.16 3.77 -1.88
CA VAL A 38 0.11 2.87 -0.73
C VAL A 38 -1.16 2.05 -0.82
N PHE A 39 -1.03 0.74 -0.64
CA PHE A 39 -2.11 -0.23 -0.68
C PHE A 39 -2.19 -0.98 0.65
N TRP A 40 -3.38 -1.51 0.97
CA TRP A 40 -3.57 -2.37 2.13
C TRP A 40 -4.65 -3.41 1.92
N VAL A 41 -4.63 -4.44 2.76
CA VAL A 41 -5.67 -5.48 2.84
C VAL A 41 -6.18 -5.57 4.28
N GLY A 42 -7.47 -5.87 4.43
CA GLY A 42 -8.10 -6.33 5.68
C GLY A 42 -8.54 -5.25 6.66
N GLU A 43 -7.90 -4.08 6.68
CA GLU A 43 -8.31 -2.96 7.53
C GLU A 43 -9.34 -2.07 6.82
N THR A 44 -10.38 -1.67 7.55
CA THR A 44 -11.49 -0.82 7.05
C THR A 44 -11.72 0.42 7.90
N ASP A 45 -11.07 0.54 9.06
CA ASP A 45 -11.12 1.73 9.91
C ASP A 45 -10.13 2.78 9.42
N PHE A 46 -10.64 3.85 8.81
CA PHE A 46 -9.83 4.95 8.29
C PHE A 46 -8.97 5.65 9.35
N ALA A 47 -9.40 5.66 10.62
CA ALA A 47 -8.61 6.25 11.71
C ALA A 47 -7.33 5.46 11.97
N LYS A 48 -7.32 4.14 11.70
CA LYS A 48 -6.13 3.29 11.78
C LYS A 48 -5.31 3.30 10.50
N ILE A 49 -5.98 3.37 9.35
CA ILE A 49 -5.33 3.35 8.03
C ILE A 49 -4.48 4.60 7.83
N ALA A 50 -5.03 5.79 8.11
CA ALA A 50 -4.39 7.07 7.81
C ALA A 50 -2.95 7.20 8.37
N PRO A 51 -2.68 6.96 9.67
CA PRO A 51 -1.31 7.08 10.19
C PRO A 51 -0.35 6.05 9.59
N ILE A 52 -0.81 4.84 9.26
CA ILE A 52 0.04 3.79 8.67
C ILE A 52 0.38 4.13 7.22
N VAL A 53 -0.60 4.63 6.45
CA VAL A 53 -0.38 5.12 5.08
C VAL A 53 0.67 6.22 5.07
N ASP A 54 0.59 7.14 6.02
CA ASP A 54 1.54 8.23 6.16
C ASP A 54 2.95 7.74 6.47
N GLN A 55 3.09 6.79 7.39
CA GLN A 55 4.37 6.16 7.72
C GLN A 55 4.96 5.41 6.52
N VAL A 56 4.17 4.58 5.83
CA VAL A 56 4.63 3.78 4.69
C VAL A 56 5.04 4.66 3.52
N ALA A 57 4.29 5.72 3.23
CA ALA A 57 4.63 6.67 2.17
C ALA A 57 5.95 7.41 2.47
N ALA A 58 6.23 7.70 3.73
CA ALA A 58 7.42 8.45 4.17
C ALA A 58 8.72 7.62 4.17
N LEU A 59 8.66 6.29 4.06
CA LEU A 59 9.87 5.45 4.06
C LEU A 59 10.85 5.89 2.95
N PRO A 60 12.18 5.90 3.19
CA PRO A 60 13.13 6.21 2.13
C PRO A 60 13.07 5.15 1.02
N ALA A 61 13.35 5.55 -0.22
CA ALA A 61 13.44 4.60 -1.32
C ALA A 61 14.64 3.67 -1.11
N SER A 62 14.43 2.36 -1.17
CA SER A 62 15.51 1.38 -1.01
C SER A 62 16.39 1.25 -2.26
N PHE A 63 15.90 1.73 -3.41
CA PHE A 63 16.58 1.65 -4.71
C PHE A 63 16.67 3.03 -5.35
N LYS A 64 17.76 3.22 -6.11
CA LYS A 64 17.94 4.41 -6.95
C LYS A 64 16.99 4.37 -8.14
N ALA A 65 16.68 5.54 -8.69
CA ALA A 65 15.97 5.69 -9.96
C ALA A 65 16.85 5.25 -11.12
#